data_AF-A0A536ZXF6-F1
#
_entry.id   AF-A0A536ZXF6-F1
#
_cell.length_a   1.000
_cell.length_b   1.000
_cell.length_c   1.000
_cell.angle_alpha   90.00
_cell.angle_beta   90.00
_cell.angle_gamma   90.00
#
_symmetry.space_group_name_H-M   'P 1'
#
loop_
_entity.id
_entity.type
_entity.pdbx_description
1 polymer ?
#
loop_
_entity_poly.entity_id
_entity_poly.type
_entity_poly.pdbx_seq_one_letter_code
_entity_poly.pdbx_strand_id
1 'polypeptide(L)' 'MNQPESFVTLAASVGAPNYVRQPHLLGWVREFAALARPDTIAWCDGSEAEYDRLCADMVA' A
#
# COMPACT_ATOMS: atom_id res chain seq x y z
N MET A 1 -1.18 27.81 8.38
CA MET A 1 -0.95 26.60 9.20
C MET A 1 -1.84 25.50 8.59
N ASN A 2 -1.30 24.29 8.39
CA ASN A 2 -1.77 23.20 7.48
C ASN A 2 -1.26 23.35 6.04
N GLN A 3 0.01 22.98 5.83
CA GLN A 3 0.49 22.61 4.49
C GLN A 3 -0.25 21.33 4.07
N PRO A 4 -0.78 21.23 2.83
CA PRO A 4 -1.29 19.96 2.33
C PRO A 4 -0.14 18.95 2.37
N GLU A 5 -0.39 17.78 2.95
CA GLU A 5 0.57 16.69 2.98
C GLU A 5 1.07 16.43 1.56
N SER A 6 2.40 16.36 1.38
CA SER A 6 2.97 16.11 0.06
C SER A 6 2.61 14.70 -0.41
N PHE A 7 2.39 14.53 -1.71
CA PHE A 7 2.12 13.21 -2.31
C PHE A 7 3.19 12.17 -1.93
N VAL A 8 4.46 12.59 -1.87
CA VAL A 8 5.59 11.71 -1.51
C VAL A 8 5.46 11.21 -0.08
N THR A 9 5.11 12.10 0.85
CA THR A 9 4.86 11.73 2.26
C THR A 9 3.70 10.76 2.39
N LEU A 10 2.60 11.05 1.67
CA LEU A 10 1.41 10.21 1.66
C LEU A 10 1.70 8.81 1.10
N ALA A 11 2.39 8.73 -0.04
CA ALA A 11 2.79 7.46 -0.67
C ALA A 11 3.72 6.65 0.24
N ALA A 12 4.71 7.32 0.86
CA ALA A 12 5.63 6.67 1.80
C ALA A 12 4.92 6.13 3.05
N SER A 13 3.88 6.82 3.55
CA SER A 13 3.14 6.40 4.75
C SER A 13 2.43 5.05 4.63
N VAL A 14 2.17 4.61 3.40
CA VAL A 14 1.52 3.33 3.07
C VAL A 14 2.41 2.43 2.23
N GLY A 15 3.70 2.77 2.07
CA GLY A 15 4.65 2.00 1.27
C GLY A 15 4.25 1.85 -0.21
N ALA A 16 3.55 2.84 -0.77
CA ALA A 16 3.01 2.74 -2.12
C ALA A 16 4.12 2.76 -3.19
N PRO A 17 4.08 1.85 -4.17
CA PRO A 17 5.01 1.85 -5.28
C PRO A 17 4.72 3.00 -6.27
N ASN A 18 5.69 3.29 -7.14
CA ASN A 18 5.66 4.43 -8.06
C ASN A 18 4.54 4.39 -9.13
N TYR A 19 3.95 3.22 -9.37
CA TYR A 19 2.83 3.04 -10.28
C TYR A 19 1.49 3.46 -9.66
N VAL A 20 1.42 3.61 -8.33
CA VAL A 20 0.24 4.11 -7.63
C VAL A 20 0.30 5.64 -7.56
N ARG A 21 -0.57 6.32 -8.31
CA ARG A 21 -0.51 7.79 -8.47
C ARG A 21 -1.72 8.55 -7.92
N GLN A 22 -2.72 7.84 -7.39
CA GLN A 22 -3.99 8.44 -6.96
C GLN A 22 -3.96 8.83 -5.47
N PRO A 23 -3.89 10.13 -5.09
CA PRO A 23 -3.76 10.54 -3.70
C PRO A 23 -4.94 10.11 -2.82
N HIS A 24 -6.16 10.10 -3.38
CA HIS A 24 -7.35 9.65 -2.65
C HIS A 24 -7.25 8.16 -2.24
N LEU A 25 -6.69 7.32 -3.10
CA LEU A 25 -6.47 5.90 -2.78
C LEU A 25 -5.48 5.75 -1.62
N LEU A 26 -4.37 6.50 -1.67
CA LEU A 26 -3.35 6.45 -0.61
C LEU A 26 -3.92 6.91 0.74
N GLY A 27 -4.73 7.97 0.75
CA GLY A 27 -5.39 8.46 1.96
C GLY A 27 -6.34 7.41 2.54
N TRP A 28 -7.15 6.78 1.70
CA TRP A 28 -8.05 5.71 2.10
C TRP A 28 -7.31 4.48 2.66
N VAL A 29 -6.25 4.02 1.99
CA VAL A 29 -5.43 2.89 2.49
C VAL A 29 -4.84 3.21 3.87
N ARG A 30 -4.35 4.44 4.07
CA ARG A 30 -3.82 4.87 5.37
C ARG A 30 -4.88 4.85 6.46
N GLU A 31 -6.07 5.35 6.19
CA GLU A 31 -7.18 5.32 7.15
C GLU A 31 -7.53 3.88 7.55
N PHE A 32 -7.56 2.96 6.58
CA PHE A 32 -7.78 1.54 6.84
C PHE A 32 -6.63 0.91 7.62
N ALA A 33 -5.38 1.23 7.30
CA ALA A 33 -4.21 0.74 8.03
C ALA A 33 -4.20 1.21 9.49
N ALA A 34 -4.62 2.45 9.76
CA ALA A 34 -4.76 2.98 11.11
C ALA A 34 -5.84 2.23 11.92
N LEU A 35 -6.92 1.78 11.27
CA LEU A 35 -7.99 1.02 11.91
C LEU A 35 -7.62 -0.45 12.13
N ALA A 36 -7.19 -1.13 11.07
CA ALA A 36 -6.94 -2.57 11.09
C ALA A 36 -5.60 -2.93 11.76
N ARG A 37 -4.63 -2.00 11.76
CA ARG A 37 -3.27 -2.20 12.27
C ARG A 37 -2.63 -3.49 11.73
N PRO A 38 -2.54 -3.65 10.40
CA PRO A 38 -1.93 -4.84 9.83
C PRO A 38 -0.42 -4.86 10.12
N ASP A 39 0.17 -6.06 10.16
CA ASP A 39 1.62 -6.20 10.27
C ASP A 39 2.35 -5.63 9.03
N THR A 40 1.79 -5.86 7.84
CA THR A 40 2.34 -5.39 6.57
C THR A 40 1.26 -5.04 5.56
N ILE A 41 1.51 -4.04 4.69
CA ILE A 41 0.70 -3.73 3.51
C ILE A 41 1.45 -4.24 2.27
N ALA A 42 0.82 -5.15 1.51
CA ALA A 42 1.34 -5.61 0.22
C ALA A 42 0.55 -4.95 -0.92
N TRP A 43 1.25 -4.29 -1.84
CA TRP A 43 0.67 -3.71 -3.05
C TRP A 43 0.77 -4.71 -4.19
N CYS A 44 -0.36 -5.25 -4.63
CA CYS A 44 -0.36 -6.25 -5.70
C CYS A 44 -0.02 -5.62 -7.05
N ASP A 45 0.93 -6.20 -7.78
CA ASP A 45 1.28 -5.79 -9.15
C ASP A 45 0.62 -6.66 -10.23
N GLY A 46 0.06 -7.82 -9.85
CA GLY A 46 -0.65 -8.74 -10.73
C GLY A 46 0.27 -9.61 -11.61
N SER A 47 1.58 -9.63 -11.33
CA SER A 47 2.53 -10.48 -12.05
C SER A 47 2.40 -11.96 -11.68
N GLU A 48 2.89 -12.83 -12.56
CA GLU A 48 2.95 -14.28 -12.32
C GLU A 48 3.86 -14.61 -11.12
N ALA A 49 4.98 -13.90 -10.98
CA ALA A 49 5.89 -14.07 -9.84
C ALA A 49 5.23 -13.71 -8.50
N GLU A 50 4.36 -12.69 -8.48
CA GLU A 50 3.56 -12.35 -7.31
C GLU A 50 2.56 -13.47 -6.98
N TYR A 51 1.86 -13.98 -7.99
CA TYR A 51 0.93 -15.09 -7.83
C TYR A 51 1.62 -16.31 -7.22
N ASP A 52 2.75 -16.73 -7.78
CA ASP A 52 3.52 -17.87 -7.31
C ASP A 52 3.98 -17.69 -5.85
N ARG A 53 4.46 -16.48 -5.50
CA ARG A 53 4.84 -16.16 -4.13
C ARG A 53 3.66 -16.29 -3.16
N LEU A 54 2.51 -15.71 -3.50
CA LEU A 54 1.31 -15.79 -2.66
C LEU A 54 0.82 -17.24 -2.52
N CYS A 55 0.88 -18.02 -3.59
CA CYS A 55 0.56 -19.45 -3.56
C CYS A 55 1.50 -20.23 -2.64
N ALA A 56 2.81 -19.94 -2.68
CA ALA A 56 3.78 -20.55 -1.76
C ALA A 56 3.49 -20.16 -0.30
N ASP A 57 3.22 -18.88 -0.02
CA ASP A 57 2.93 -18.38 1.33
C ASP A 57 1.64 -19.02 1.93
N MET A 58 0.66 -19.39 1.09
CA MET A 58 -0.60 -20.01 1.54
C MET A 58 -0.47 -21.49 1.94
N VAL A 59 0.54 -22.20 1.43
CA VAL A 59 0.71 -23.65 1.64
C VAL A 59 1.88 -24.01 2.56
N ALA A 60 2.70 -23.04 2.93
CA ALA A 60 3.85 -23.21 3.84
C ALA A 60 3.41 -23.46 5.30
#